data_AF-A0A4P5ZTK2-F1
#
_entry.id   AF-A0A4P5ZTK2-F1
#
_cell.length_a   1.000
_cell.length_b   1.000
_cell.length_c   1.000
_cell.angle_alpha   90.00
_cell.angle_beta   90.00
_cell.angle_gamma   90.00
#
_symmetry.space_group_name_H-M   'P 1'
#
loop_
_entity.id
_entity.type
_entity.pdbx_description
1 polymer ?
#
loop_
_entity_poly.entity_id
_entity_poly.type
_entity_poly.pdbx_seq_one_letter_code
_entity_poly.pdbx_strand_id
1 'polypeptide(L)'
;MQQQGWLWTEEYIWHKKNSYPGKWPNRFRDAWERCLQFNKQKKFKMYQERVMVPMGDWAKTRLKNLSEIDQIRDNSKVESGFGKNVSNWLGRTMVYPTNVLHLATECSNKSHSATFPKSLPSWFIQLFTEPEDIVFDPFLGSGTTAMVAKELGRRYIGIEIKEEYYQRALINIEKTLFNCQNQSFSGINQTQEVNNLAMSESNHQIYSKYLIENVLNPFYDKRFEKLRQLQIRDIIKRKNPYLFKAKNIELAGEFVKSIVDAFLSSQEETIFGNLLEGFAIYISETLYGGVKWIKLVDYV
;
A
#
# COMPACT_ATOMS: atom_id res chain seq x y z
N MET A 1 9.46 -1.08 -13.40
CA MET A 1 9.25 -2.37 -12.71
C MET A 1 10.15 -3.47 -13.23
N GLN A 2 10.04 -3.90 -14.51
CA GLN A 2 10.86 -5.00 -15.04
C GLN A 2 12.38 -4.74 -14.97
N GLN A 3 12.84 -3.53 -15.31
CA GLN A 3 14.25 -3.11 -15.16
C GLN A 3 14.75 -3.18 -13.71
N GLN A 4 13.86 -3.12 -12.72
CA GLN A 4 14.16 -3.23 -11.29
C GLN A 4 13.98 -4.68 -10.76
N GLY A 5 13.86 -5.66 -11.66
CA GLY A 5 13.72 -7.07 -11.33
C GLY A 5 12.35 -7.49 -10.79
N TRP A 6 11.30 -6.70 -11.00
CA TRP A 6 9.93 -7.09 -10.66
C TRP A 6 9.26 -7.82 -11.81
N LEU A 7 8.59 -8.93 -11.51
CA LEU A 7 7.78 -9.71 -12.43
C LEU A 7 6.32 -9.31 -12.28
N TRP A 8 5.67 -8.95 -13.40
CA TRP A 8 4.22 -8.81 -13.41
C TRP A 8 3.57 -10.18 -13.24
N THR A 9 2.47 -10.26 -12.49
CA THR A 9 1.79 -11.53 -12.19
C THR A 9 0.32 -11.48 -12.58
N GLU A 10 -0.43 -10.55 -12.01
CA GLU A 10 -1.86 -10.45 -12.24
C GLU A 10 -2.33 -9.00 -12.06
N GLU A 11 -3.46 -8.69 -12.68
CA GLU A 11 -4.21 -7.47 -12.45
C GLU A 11 -5.54 -7.82 -11.76
N TYR A 12 -5.79 -7.17 -10.63
CA TYR A 12 -7.05 -7.21 -9.93
C TYR A 12 -7.84 -5.93 -10.21
N ILE A 13 -9.16 -6.06 -10.32
CA ILE A 13 -10.07 -4.94 -10.51
C ILE A 13 -10.89 -4.77 -9.25
N TRP A 14 -10.72 -3.65 -8.55
CA TRP A 14 -11.64 -3.28 -7.47
C TRP A 14 -12.85 -2.56 -8.07
N HIS A 15 -13.99 -3.23 -8.11
CA HIS A 15 -15.27 -2.64 -8.48
C HIS A 15 -15.96 -2.01 -7.26
N LYS A 16 -16.12 -0.69 -7.30
CA LYS A 16 -16.71 0.15 -6.25
C LYS A 16 -18.22 -0.03 -6.23
N LYS A 17 -18.76 -0.78 -5.24
CA LYS A 17 -20.22 -1.00 -5.10
C LYS A 17 -21.02 0.30 -5.00
N ASN A 18 -20.45 1.33 -4.36
CA ASN A 18 -21.08 2.63 -4.13
C ASN A 18 -20.29 3.77 -4.79
N SER A 19 -20.06 3.70 -6.11
CA SER A 19 -19.39 4.78 -6.86
C SER A 19 -20.16 6.11 -6.75
N TYR A 20 -19.44 7.24 -6.68
CA TYR A 20 -20.06 8.56 -6.59
C TYR A 20 -21.09 8.79 -7.71
N PRO A 21 -22.35 9.13 -7.38
CA PRO A 21 -23.38 9.32 -8.38
C PRO A 21 -23.10 10.58 -9.20
N GLY A 22 -23.21 10.48 -10.53
CA GLY A 22 -23.04 11.63 -11.41
C GLY A 22 -23.40 11.31 -12.86
N LYS A 23 -23.76 12.36 -13.61
CA LYS A 23 -23.98 12.32 -15.06
C LYS A 23 -22.91 13.15 -15.72
N TRP A 24 -22.21 12.56 -16.68
CA TRP A 24 -21.26 13.28 -17.53
C TRP A 24 -21.76 13.19 -18.99
N PRO A 25 -21.70 14.29 -19.75
CA PRO A 25 -22.25 14.31 -21.11
C PRO A 25 -21.50 13.37 -22.06
N ASN A 26 -20.19 13.16 -21.83
CA ASN A 26 -19.31 12.46 -22.78
C ASN A 26 -18.68 11.18 -22.20
N ARG A 27 -19.13 10.69 -21.03
CA ARG A 27 -18.59 9.46 -20.45
C ARG A 27 -19.52 8.83 -19.41
N PHE A 28 -19.31 7.55 -19.14
CA PHE A 28 -19.91 6.87 -17.99
C PHE A 28 -19.19 7.18 -16.68
N ARG A 29 -19.88 6.93 -15.57
CA ARG A 29 -19.29 7.03 -14.23
C ARG A 29 -18.11 6.06 -14.09
N ASP A 30 -17.06 6.51 -13.43
CA ASP A 30 -15.99 5.60 -13.03
C ASP A 30 -16.43 4.78 -11.81
N ALA A 31 -16.29 3.46 -11.92
CA ALA A 31 -16.79 2.51 -10.92
C ALA A 31 -15.74 1.48 -10.52
N TRP A 32 -14.49 1.63 -10.95
CA TRP A 32 -13.46 0.64 -10.64
C TRP A 32 -12.06 1.22 -10.56
N GLU A 33 -11.16 0.50 -9.90
CA GLU A 33 -9.74 0.84 -9.76
C GLU A 33 -8.87 -0.40 -10.01
N ARG A 34 -7.64 -0.18 -10.48
CA ARG A 34 -6.67 -1.25 -10.72
C ARG A 34 -5.83 -1.51 -9.49
N CYS A 35 -5.68 -2.78 -9.15
CA CYS A 35 -4.70 -3.25 -8.18
C CYS A 35 -3.71 -4.16 -8.92
N LEU A 36 -2.48 -3.67 -9.12
CA LEU A 36 -1.46 -4.36 -9.90
C LEU A 36 -0.56 -5.18 -8.99
N GLN A 37 -0.46 -6.48 -9.26
CA GLN A 37 0.42 -7.37 -8.51
C GLN A 37 1.76 -7.55 -9.23
N PHE A 38 2.84 -7.28 -8.49
CA PHE A 38 4.20 -7.59 -8.90
C PHE A 38 4.89 -8.45 -7.85
N ASN A 39 5.71 -9.40 -8.30
CA ASN A 39 6.47 -10.30 -7.43
C ASN A 39 7.96 -10.24 -7.79
N LYS A 40 8.84 -10.39 -6.79
CA LYS A 40 10.30 -10.48 -7.02
C LYS A 40 10.73 -11.86 -7.53
N GLN A 41 9.94 -12.89 -7.25
CA GLN A 41 10.23 -14.28 -7.59
C GLN A 41 9.03 -14.91 -8.30
N LYS A 42 9.28 -15.90 -9.16
CA LYS A 42 8.22 -16.65 -9.85
C LYS A 42 7.38 -17.49 -8.89
N LYS A 43 8.02 -18.03 -7.85
CA LYS A 43 7.36 -18.76 -6.77
C LYS A 43 7.19 -17.79 -5.60
N PHE A 44 5.95 -17.53 -5.21
CA PHE A 44 5.60 -16.63 -4.11
C PHE A 44 4.48 -17.27 -3.27
N LYS A 45 4.27 -16.76 -2.05
CA LYS A 45 3.20 -17.20 -1.16
C LYS A 45 1.85 -16.75 -1.70
N MET A 46 0.88 -17.66 -1.83
CA MET A 46 -0.50 -17.33 -2.23
C MET A 46 -1.48 -18.31 -1.57
N TYR A 47 -2.27 -17.82 -0.62
CA TYR A 47 -3.19 -18.56 0.24
C TYR A 47 -4.64 -18.37 -0.21
N GLN A 48 -4.99 -18.95 -1.36
CA GLN A 48 -6.30 -18.75 -2.00
C GLN A 48 -7.49 -19.19 -1.13
N GLU A 49 -7.27 -20.19 -0.26
CA GLU A 49 -8.25 -20.70 0.70
C GLU A 49 -8.70 -19.64 1.72
N ARG A 50 -7.84 -18.66 2.04
CA ARG A 50 -8.13 -17.61 3.04
C ARG A 50 -9.07 -16.52 2.52
N VAL A 51 -9.29 -16.49 1.21
CA VAL A 51 -10.12 -15.47 0.54
C VAL A 51 -11.29 -16.07 -0.24
N MET A 52 -11.61 -17.35 0.01
CA MET A 52 -12.79 -17.98 -0.56
C MET A 52 -14.06 -17.25 -0.13
N VAL A 53 -15.04 -17.21 -1.04
CA VAL A 53 -16.34 -16.57 -0.80
C VAL A 53 -17.44 -17.63 -0.77
N PRO A 54 -18.52 -17.41 -0.01
CA PRO A 54 -19.65 -18.35 0.01
C PRO A 54 -20.27 -18.46 -1.38
N MET A 55 -20.75 -19.65 -1.72
CA MET A 55 -21.55 -19.83 -2.93
C MET A 55 -22.80 -18.95 -2.89
N GLY A 56 -23.12 -18.33 -4.03
CA GLY A 56 -24.33 -17.53 -4.15
C GLY A 56 -25.59 -18.38 -4.01
N ASP A 57 -26.71 -17.75 -3.63
CA ASP A 57 -27.98 -18.45 -3.39
C ASP A 57 -28.49 -19.22 -4.61
N TRP A 58 -28.09 -18.81 -5.82
CA TRP A 58 -28.37 -19.55 -7.06
C TRP A 58 -27.92 -21.02 -6.98
N ALA A 59 -26.86 -21.32 -6.24
CA ALA A 59 -26.32 -22.67 -6.08
C ALA A 59 -27.31 -23.60 -5.36
N LYS A 60 -28.03 -23.09 -4.35
CA LYS A 60 -29.04 -23.87 -3.60
C LYS A 60 -30.16 -24.34 -4.52
N THR A 61 -30.60 -23.48 -5.43
CA THR A 61 -31.67 -23.80 -6.38
C THR A 61 -31.15 -24.65 -7.55
N ARG A 62 -29.99 -24.30 -8.11
CA ARG A 62 -29.44 -24.94 -9.32
C ARG A 62 -28.90 -26.35 -9.06
N LEU A 63 -28.28 -26.57 -7.90
CA LEU A 63 -27.70 -27.88 -7.54
C LEU A 63 -28.74 -28.87 -7.01
N LYS A 64 -29.94 -28.40 -6.62
CA LYS A 64 -31.04 -29.27 -6.19
C LYS A 64 -31.68 -30.04 -7.36
N ASN A 65 -31.70 -29.43 -8.55
CA ASN A 65 -32.34 -29.97 -9.74
C ASN A 65 -31.30 -30.19 -10.85
N LEU A 66 -30.37 -31.13 -10.66
CA LEU A 66 -29.39 -31.49 -11.67
C LEU A 66 -29.98 -32.47 -12.68
N SER A 67 -29.80 -32.17 -13.96
CA SER A 67 -30.12 -33.10 -15.06
C SER A 67 -29.01 -34.14 -15.24
N GLU A 68 -29.27 -35.20 -16.01
CA GLU A 68 -28.24 -36.19 -16.38
C GLU A 68 -27.05 -35.54 -17.12
N ILE A 69 -27.33 -34.51 -17.94
CA ILE A 69 -26.30 -33.74 -18.65
C ILE A 69 -25.40 -32.97 -17.69
N ASP A 70 -25.95 -32.48 -16.57
CA ASP A 70 -25.19 -31.73 -15.56
C ASP A 70 -24.19 -32.59 -14.78
N GLN A 71 -24.32 -33.91 -14.85
CA GLN A 71 -23.42 -34.89 -14.22
C GLN A 71 -22.21 -35.23 -15.12
N ILE A 72 -22.27 -34.84 -16.39
CA ILE A 72 -21.23 -35.10 -17.39
C ILE A 72 -20.49 -33.79 -17.70
N ARG A 73 -19.25 -33.89 -18.19
CA ARG A 73 -18.51 -32.73 -18.68
C ARG A 73 -19.16 -32.23 -19.98
N ASP A 74 -19.80 -31.08 -19.89
CA ASP A 74 -20.34 -30.32 -21.03
C ASP A 74 -19.24 -29.42 -21.59
N ASN A 75 -18.71 -29.78 -22.77
CA ASN A 75 -17.66 -29.02 -23.45
C ASN A 75 -18.26 -27.83 -24.21
N SER A 76 -17.47 -26.76 -24.33
CA SER A 76 -17.83 -25.57 -25.07
C SER A 76 -18.16 -25.89 -26.53
N LYS A 77 -19.29 -25.37 -27.02
CA LYS A 77 -19.74 -25.52 -28.42
C LYS A 77 -18.81 -24.85 -29.44
N VAL A 78 -17.95 -23.94 -28.99
CA VAL A 78 -16.95 -23.26 -29.83
C VAL A 78 -15.57 -23.91 -29.75
N GLU A 79 -15.49 -25.15 -29.26
CA GLU A 79 -14.27 -25.98 -29.23
C GLU A 79 -13.08 -25.34 -28.51
N SER A 80 -13.34 -24.44 -27.57
CA SER A 80 -12.30 -23.71 -26.83
C SER A 80 -11.50 -24.55 -25.83
N GLY A 81 -11.74 -25.87 -25.76
CA GLY A 81 -11.15 -26.79 -24.78
C GLY A 81 -11.73 -26.65 -23.35
N PHE A 82 -12.48 -25.58 -23.08
CA PHE A 82 -13.18 -25.38 -21.82
C PHE A 82 -14.40 -26.30 -21.75
N GLY A 83 -14.57 -26.94 -20.59
CA GLY A 83 -15.77 -27.72 -20.29
C GLY A 83 -16.16 -27.52 -18.82
N LYS A 84 -17.46 -27.62 -18.55
CA LYS A 84 -18.03 -27.52 -17.21
C LYS A 84 -18.63 -28.86 -16.81
N ASN A 85 -18.43 -29.26 -15.56
CA ASN A 85 -19.22 -30.32 -14.95
C ASN A 85 -19.86 -29.71 -13.70
N VAL A 86 -21.20 -29.59 -13.70
CA VAL A 86 -21.94 -28.89 -12.64
C VAL A 86 -22.00 -29.75 -11.37
N SER A 87 -22.00 -31.08 -11.50
CA SER A 87 -21.98 -31.98 -10.35
C SER A 87 -20.72 -31.84 -9.47
N ASN A 88 -19.59 -31.36 -10.02
CA ASN A 88 -18.37 -31.09 -9.24
C ASN A 88 -18.57 -30.03 -8.14
N TRP A 89 -19.64 -29.25 -8.21
CA TRP A 89 -19.99 -28.21 -7.24
C TRP A 89 -20.88 -28.75 -6.10
N LEU A 90 -21.38 -29.98 -6.20
CA LEU A 90 -22.16 -30.62 -5.14
C LEU A 90 -21.36 -30.69 -3.84
N GLY A 91 -22.00 -30.35 -2.73
CA GLY A 91 -21.40 -30.36 -1.39
C GLY A 91 -20.41 -29.22 -1.11
N ARG A 92 -20.12 -28.35 -2.09
CA ARG A 92 -19.28 -27.18 -1.85
C ARG A 92 -20.09 -26.06 -1.22
N THR A 93 -19.52 -25.41 -0.22
CA THR A 93 -20.09 -24.22 0.44
C THR A 93 -19.36 -22.94 0.05
N MET A 94 -18.09 -23.06 -0.35
CA MET A 94 -17.18 -21.96 -0.64
C MET A 94 -16.58 -22.10 -2.04
N VAL A 95 -16.24 -20.97 -2.66
CA VAL A 95 -15.60 -20.91 -3.99
C VAL A 95 -14.45 -19.93 -4.01
N TYR A 96 -13.48 -20.17 -4.89
CA TYR A 96 -12.41 -19.19 -5.12
C TYR A 96 -12.99 -17.93 -5.78
N PRO A 97 -12.58 -16.74 -5.31
CA PRO A 97 -13.03 -15.49 -5.88
C PRO A 97 -12.42 -15.29 -7.28
N THR A 98 -13.03 -14.40 -8.05
CA THR A 98 -12.45 -13.87 -9.30
C THR A 98 -11.43 -12.78 -9.00
N ASN A 99 -10.62 -12.39 -9.99
CA ASN A 99 -9.75 -11.22 -9.92
C ASN A 99 -10.51 -9.87 -9.95
N VAL A 100 -11.85 -9.89 -10.03
CA VAL A 100 -12.71 -8.71 -9.82
C VAL A 100 -13.27 -8.71 -8.39
N LEU A 101 -12.90 -7.71 -7.61
CA LEU A 101 -13.26 -7.55 -6.20
C LEU A 101 -14.43 -6.56 -6.06
N HIS A 102 -15.59 -7.03 -5.63
CA HIS A 102 -16.78 -6.19 -5.44
C HIS A 102 -16.88 -5.67 -3.99
N LEU A 103 -16.14 -4.61 -3.69
CA LEU A 103 -16.05 -4.02 -2.34
C LEU A 103 -16.68 -2.62 -2.30
N ALA A 104 -17.34 -2.29 -1.19
CA ALA A 104 -17.90 -0.95 -0.97
C ALA A 104 -16.79 0.04 -0.59
N THR A 105 -16.94 1.30 -0.99
CA THR A 105 -16.05 2.40 -0.58
C THR A 105 -16.31 2.81 0.87
N GLU A 106 -15.31 3.34 1.57
CA GLU A 106 -15.54 3.96 2.89
C GLU A 106 -16.34 5.25 2.71
N CYS A 107 -17.50 5.33 3.37
CA CYS A 107 -18.38 6.51 3.32
C CYS A 107 -18.35 7.34 4.61
N SER A 108 -17.60 6.91 5.63
CA SER A 108 -17.71 7.43 7.01
C SER A 108 -16.66 8.50 7.39
N ASN A 109 -15.63 8.74 6.58
CA ASN A 109 -14.58 9.71 6.92
C ASN A 109 -14.76 11.05 6.18
N LYS A 110 -15.45 12.00 6.83
CA LYS A 110 -15.59 13.40 6.35
C LYS A 110 -14.26 14.18 6.29
N SER A 111 -13.13 13.63 6.73
CA SER A 111 -11.83 14.31 6.82
C SER A 111 -10.74 13.75 5.89
N HIS A 112 -11.00 12.71 5.10
CA HIS A 112 -10.01 12.09 4.22
C HIS A 112 -10.57 11.85 2.82
N SER A 113 -10.05 12.58 1.84
CA SER A 113 -10.57 12.58 0.47
C SER A 113 -10.25 11.31 -0.35
N ALA A 114 -9.52 10.33 0.20
CA ALA A 114 -9.08 9.16 -0.57
C ALA A 114 -8.74 7.90 0.27
N THR A 115 -9.53 7.55 1.28
CA THR A 115 -9.34 6.28 2.02
C THR A 115 -10.04 5.11 1.33
N PHE A 116 -9.28 4.06 1.00
CA PHE A 116 -9.82 2.76 0.59
C PHE A 116 -10.43 2.00 1.78
N PRO A 117 -11.37 1.07 1.54
CA PRO A 117 -11.99 0.27 2.59
C PRO A 117 -11.05 -0.74 3.20
N LYS A 118 -11.21 -1.02 4.51
CA LYS A 118 -10.41 -2.04 5.22
C LYS A 118 -10.48 -3.41 4.55
N SER A 119 -11.60 -3.73 3.90
CA SER A 119 -11.79 -5.00 3.19
C SER A 119 -10.81 -5.19 2.03
N LEU A 120 -10.34 -4.10 1.40
CA LEU A 120 -9.40 -4.17 0.28
C LEU A 120 -8.00 -4.66 0.70
N PRO A 121 -7.26 -4.00 1.62
CA PRO A 121 -5.99 -4.51 2.11
C PRO A 121 -6.18 -5.82 2.87
N SER A 122 -7.31 -6.05 3.55
CA SER A 122 -7.56 -7.31 4.26
C SER A 122 -7.55 -8.50 3.31
N TRP A 123 -8.16 -8.36 2.13
CA TRP A 123 -8.17 -9.39 1.11
C TRP A 123 -6.75 -9.72 0.62
N PHE A 124 -5.95 -8.71 0.29
CA PHE A 124 -4.58 -8.91 -0.18
C PHE A 124 -3.62 -9.44 0.90
N ILE A 125 -3.72 -8.92 2.13
CA ILE A 125 -2.88 -9.36 3.26
C ILE A 125 -3.17 -10.83 3.56
N GLN A 126 -4.44 -11.25 3.60
CA GLN A 126 -4.79 -12.66 3.80
C GLN A 126 -4.29 -13.55 2.66
N LEU A 127 -4.38 -13.08 1.41
CA LEU A 127 -3.96 -13.83 0.24
C LEU A 127 -2.44 -14.03 0.16
N PHE A 128 -1.63 -13.04 0.54
CA PHE A 128 -0.19 -13.06 0.26
C PHE A 128 0.72 -13.15 1.50
N THR A 129 0.16 -13.12 2.71
CA THR A 129 0.95 -13.12 3.95
C THR A 129 0.43 -14.11 4.99
N GLU A 130 1.29 -14.52 5.90
CA GLU A 130 0.97 -15.26 7.13
C GLU A 130 0.99 -14.34 8.35
N PRO A 131 0.42 -14.76 9.49
CA PRO A 131 0.69 -14.10 10.77
C PRO A 131 2.21 -13.92 10.97
N GLU A 132 2.60 -12.84 11.66
CA GLU A 132 4.00 -12.42 11.89
C GLU A 132 4.80 -11.93 10.67
N ASP A 133 4.32 -12.13 9.44
CA ASP A 133 4.89 -11.48 8.25
C ASP A 133 4.77 -9.94 8.37
N ILE A 134 5.64 -9.22 7.67
CA ILE A 134 5.69 -7.76 7.68
C ILE A 134 4.96 -7.21 6.44
N VAL A 135 3.98 -6.33 6.66
CA VAL A 135 3.30 -5.56 5.63
C VAL A 135 3.90 -4.17 5.56
N PHE A 136 4.43 -3.78 4.39
CA PHE A 136 5.00 -2.45 4.18
C PHE A 136 4.08 -1.57 3.35
N ASP A 137 3.82 -0.34 3.81
CA ASP A 137 3.06 0.68 3.10
C ASP A 137 3.84 2.02 3.03
N PRO A 138 4.43 2.37 1.89
CA PRO A 138 5.19 3.63 1.75
C PRO A 138 4.31 4.88 1.68
N PHE A 139 2.98 4.73 1.57
CA PHE A 139 2.01 5.82 1.46
C PHE A 139 0.85 5.57 2.43
N LEU A 140 1.20 5.47 3.71
CA LEU A 140 0.33 4.95 4.77
C LEU A 140 -0.99 5.73 4.92
N GLY A 141 -1.00 7.03 4.60
CA GLY A 141 -2.19 7.87 4.71
C GLY A 141 -2.75 7.85 6.13
N SER A 142 -4.04 7.54 6.26
CA SER A 142 -4.71 7.44 7.58
C SER A 142 -4.46 6.12 8.32
N GLY A 143 -3.55 5.26 7.84
CA GLY A 143 -3.14 4.05 8.55
C GLY A 143 -3.96 2.78 8.26
N THR A 144 -4.83 2.76 7.25
CA THR A 144 -5.75 1.62 6.99
C THR A 144 -5.00 0.29 6.80
N THR A 145 -3.89 0.28 6.05
CA THR A 145 -3.07 -0.92 5.84
C THR A 145 -2.48 -1.44 7.14
N ALA A 146 -1.90 -0.56 7.96
CA ALA A 146 -1.32 -0.90 9.26
C ALA A 146 -2.36 -1.42 10.26
N MET A 147 -3.53 -0.78 10.32
CA MET A 147 -4.65 -1.26 11.13
C MET A 147 -5.03 -2.68 10.77
N VAL A 148 -5.21 -2.96 9.47
CA VAL A 148 -5.64 -4.28 9.00
C VAL A 148 -4.55 -5.33 9.15
N ALA A 149 -3.28 -4.98 8.89
CA ALA A 149 -2.15 -5.87 9.16
C ALA A 149 -2.15 -6.29 10.64
N LYS A 150 -2.32 -5.33 11.54
CA LYS A 150 -2.40 -5.56 12.98
C LYS A 150 -3.60 -6.40 13.40
N GLU A 151 -4.80 -6.10 12.89
CA GLU A 151 -6.03 -6.89 13.13
C GLU A 151 -5.85 -8.36 12.71
N LEU A 152 -5.08 -8.60 11.65
CA LEU A 152 -4.77 -9.93 11.15
C LEU A 152 -3.55 -10.57 11.83
N GLY A 153 -2.94 -9.94 12.84
CA GLY A 153 -1.74 -10.49 13.50
C GLY A 153 -0.49 -10.48 12.61
N ARG A 154 -0.35 -9.48 11.74
CA ARG A 154 0.86 -9.19 10.97
C ARG A 154 1.57 -7.99 11.57
N ARG A 155 2.89 -7.94 11.42
CA ARG A 155 3.68 -6.74 11.69
C ARG A 155 3.53 -5.78 10.52
N TYR A 156 3.77 -4.49 10.75
CA TYR A 156 3.69 -3.50 9.69
C TYR A 156 4.77 -2.43 9.80
N ILE A 157 5.12 -1.85 8.66
CA ILE A 157 5.96 -0.66 8.56
C ILE A 157 5.23 0.31 7.62
N GLY A 158 5.07 1.56 8.04
CA GLY A 158 4.37 2.57 7.25
C GLY A 158 5.14 3.88 7.20
N ILE A 159 5.10 4.57 6.06
CA ILE A 159 5.67 5.90 5.88
C ILE A 159 4.54 6.86 5.47
N GLU A 160 4.48 8.02 6.11
CA GLU A 160 3.58 9.12 5.75
C GLU A 160 4.35 10.43 5.88
N ILE A 161 4.23 11.31 4.89
CA ILE A 161 4.96 12.58 4.82
C ILE A 161 4.18 13.72 5.50
N LYS A 162 2.85 13.64 5.51
CA LYS A 162 2.00 14.66 6.11
C LYS A 162 1.77 14.36 7.58
N GLU A 163 2.28 15.22 8.44
CA GLU A 163 2.13 15.12 9.89
C GLU A 163 0.67 14.88 10.34
N GLU A 164 -0.29 15.59 9.74
CA GLU A 164 -1.72 15.43 10.06
C GLU A 164 -2.24 14.00 9.80
N TYR A 165 -1.76 13.35 8.74
CA TYR A 165 -2.14 11.98 8.40
C TYR A 165 -1.37 10.96 9.24
N TYR A 166 -0.09 11.24 9.53
CA TYR A 166 0.69 10.44 10.47
C TYR A 166 0.03 10.38 11.86
N GLN A 167 -0.33 11.53 12.43
CA GLN A 167 -1.01 11.60 13.72
C GLN A 167 -2.36 10.87 13.70
N ARG A 168 -3.11 11.00 12.60
CA ARG A 168 -4.36 10.24 12.42
C ARG A 168 -4.11 8.72 12.37
N ALA A 169 -3.08 8.29 11.66
CA ALA A 169 -2.71 6.89 11.54
C ALA A 169 -2.38 6.30 12.92
N LEU A 170 -1.59 7.00 13.75
CA LEU A 170 -1.29 6.58 15.12
C LEU A 170 -2.58 6.37 15.94
N ILE A 171 -3.47 7.36 15.98
CA ILE A 171 -4.75 7.26 16.70
C ILE A 171 -5.57 6.06 16.22
N ASN A 172 -5.64 5.86 14.90
CA ASN A 172 -6.42 4.78 14.31
C ASN A 172 -5.83 3.40 14.67
N ILE A 173 -4.51 3.26 14.63
CA ILE A 173 -3.78 2.03 14.94
C ILE A 173 -3.81 1.71 16.45
N GLU A 174 -3.81 2.73 17.31
CA GLU A 174 -3.95 2.58 18.76
C GLU A 174 -5.36 2.13 19.12
N LYS A 175 -6.41 2.70 18.50
CA LYS A 175 -7.80 2.25 18.71
C LYS A 175 -7.99 0.76 18.41
N THR A 176 -7.23 0.22 17.45
CA THR A 176 -7.22 -1.22 17.17
C THR A 176 -6.67 -2.05 18.35
N LEU A 177 -5.73 -1.54 19.16
CA LEU A 177 -5.20 -2.26 20.35
C LEU A 177 -6.30 -2.53 21.38
N PHE A 178 -7.09 -1.50 21.69
CA PHE A 178 -8.15 -1.59 22.70
C PHE A 178 -9.24 -2.60 22.32
N ASN A 179 -9.53 -2.77 21.03
CA ASN A 179 -10.52 -3.72 20.56
C ASN A 179 -10.00 -5.17 20.57
N CYS A 180 -8.71 -5.39 20.34
CA CYS A 180 -8.10 -6.73 20.42
C CYS A 180 -7.95 -7.22 21.87
N GLN A 181 -7.61 -6.33 22.82
CA GLN A 181 -7.43 -6.71 24.23
C GLN A 181 -8.76 -7.06 24.93
N ASN A 182 -9.88 -6.47 24.51
CA ASN A 182 -11.20 -6.74 25.11
C ASN A 182 -11.85 -8.07 24.68
N GLN A 183 -11.32 -8.76 23.66
CA GLN A 183 -11.84 -10.08 23.25
C GLN A 183 -11.15 -11.25 23.96
N SER A 184 -10.06 -11.01 24.68
CA SER A 184 -9.29 -12.07 25.31
C SER A 184 -8.64 -11.56 26.59
N PHE A 185 -9.40 -11.43 27.68
CA PHE A 185 -8.82 -11.45 29.04
C PHE A 185 -9.89 -11.71 30.13
N SER A 186 -10.06 -12.97 30.50
CA SER A 186 -10.37 -13.36 31.88
C SER A 186 -9.18 -14.17 32.40
N GLY A 187 -8.23 -13.48 33.04
CA GLY A 187 -7.22 -14.11 33.88
C GLY A 187 -5.75 -13.84 33.51
N ILE A 188 -5.05 -13.24 34.48
CA ILE A 188 -3.63 -13.37 34.82
C ILE A 188 -2.68 -12.21 34.43
N ASN A 189 -2.44 -11.41 35.48
CA ASN A 189 -1.19 -10.84 36.04
C ASN A 189 -0.28 -9.91 35.22
N GLN A 190 -0.36 -8.65 35.63
CA GLN A 190 0.59 -7.54 35.48
C GLN A 190 1.96 -7.89 36.07
N THR A 191 2.99 -8.03 35.24
CA THR A 191 4.39 -7.73 35.64
C THR A 191 5.39 -7.64 34.47
N GLN A 192 4.99 -7.90 33.22
CA GLN A 192 5.91 -7.87 32.06
C GLN A 192 5.81 -6.64 31.15
N GLU A 193 4.76 -5.81 31.24
CA GLU A 193 4.57 -4.67 30.31
C GLU A 193 5.47 -3.45 30.58
N VAL A 194 5.95 -3.26 31.81
CA VAL A 194 6.76 -2.08 32.16
C VAL A 194 8.17 -2.14 31.56
N ASN A 195 8.72 -3.33 31.36
CA ASN A 195 10.08 -3.50 30.83
C ASN A 195 10.17 -3.34 29.30
N ASN A 196 9.09 -3.59 28.55
CA ASN A 196 9.10 -3.46 27.08
C ASN A 196 8.89 -2.02 26.60
N LEU A 197 8.12 -1.20 27.33
CA LEU A 197 7.95 0.22 26.98
C LEU A 197 9.26 1.00 27.11
N ALA A 198 10.01 0.81 28.21
CA ALA A 198 11.28 1.49 28.45
C ALA A 198 12.36 1.13 27.41
N MET A 199 12.37 -0.12 26.91
CA MET A 199 13.28 -0.54 25.83
C MET A 199 12.88 0.03 24.46
N SER A 200 11.60 0.29 24.22
CA SER A 200 11.10 0.86 22.96
C SER A 200 11.37 2.36 22.84
N GLU A 201 11.26 3.12 23.93
CA GLU A 201 11.57 4.57 23.96
C GLU A 201 13.07 4.82 23.70
N SER A 202 13.94 3.98 24.27
CA SER A 202 15.39 3.97 24.01
C SER A 202 15.69 3.81 22.52
N ASN A 203 15.05 2.83 21.87
CA ASN A 203 15.30 2.54 20.47
C ASN A 203 14.77 3.65 19.55
N HIS A 204 13.60 4.23 19.85
CA HIS A 204 13.06 5.34 19.08
C HIS A 204 13.99 6.56 19.07
N GLN A 205 14.60 6.88 20.22
CA GLN A 205 15.58 7.96 20.32
C GLN A 205 16.83 7.67 19.49
N ILE A 206 17.33 6.43 19.50
CA ILE A 206 18.50 6.01 18.71
C ILE A 206 18.20 6.14 17.21
N TYR A 207 17.03 5.67 16.74
CA TYR A 207 16.67 5.76 15.33
C TYR A 207 16.41 7.18 14.86
N SER A 208 15.73 7.98 15.69
CA SER A 208 15.49 9.39 15.39
C SER A 208 16.81 10.16 15.30
N LYS A 209 17.75 9.89 16.21
CA LYS A 209 19.09 10.47 16.16
C LYS A 209 19.82 10.10 14.87
N TYR A 210 19.84 8.81 14.52
CA TYR A 210 20.48 8.36 13.28
C TYR A 210 19.83 8.99 12.04
N LEU A 211 18.50 9.04 11.98
CA LEU A 211 17.75 9.65 10.88
C LEU A 211 18.12 11.13 10.72
N ILE A 212 18.16 11.88 11.82
CA ILE A 212 18.53 13.29 11.79
C ILE A 212 19.98 13.46 11.32
N GLU A 213 20.92 12.76 11.94
CA GLU A 213 22.35 12.95 11.69
C GLU A 213 22.80 12.45 10.31
N ASN A 214 22.28 11.31 9.86
CA ASN A 214 22.78 10.62 8.68
C ASN A 214 21.87 10.74 7.45
N VAL A 215 20.61 11.14 7.64
CA VAL A 215 19.66 11.30 6.53
C VAL A 215 19.26 12.76 6.34
N LEU A 216 18.67 13.38 7.37
CA LEU A 216 18.09 14.71 7.24
C LEU A 216 19.16 15.80 7.13
N ASN A 217 20.14 15.83 8.03
CA ASN A 217 21.18 16.86 8.01
C ASN A 217 21.97 16.87 6.68
N PRO A 218 22.50 15.75 6.17
CA PRO A 218 23.22 15.75 4.89
C PRO A 218 22.33 16.12 3.71
N PHE A 219 21.03 15.80 3.78
CA PHE A 219 20.07 16.21 2.77
C PHE A 219 19.85 17.72 2.78
N TYR A 220 19.57 18.29 3.95
CA TYR A 220 19.34 19.73 4.09
C TYR A 220 20.60 20.53 3.79
N ASP A 221 21.79 20.08 4.19
CA ASP A 221 23.06 20.74 3.86
C ASP A 221 23.28 20.82 2.35
N LYS A 222 23.09 19.70 1.64
CA LYS A 222 23.15 19.68 0.16
C LYS A 222 22.07 20.56 -0.46
N ARG A 223 20.87 20.58 0.11
CA ARG A 223 19.75 21.41 -0.34
C ARG A 223 20.10 22.89 -0.19
N PHE A 224 20.67 23.30 0.95
CA PHE A 224 21.11 24.66 1.20
C PHE A 224 22.26 25.08 0.28
N GLU A 225 23.27 24.22 0.08
CA GLU A 225 24.36 24.50 -0.84
C GLU A 225 23.88 24.70 -2.28
N LYS A 226 22.99 23.82 -2.76
CA LYS A 226 22.39 23.97 -4.09
C LYS A 226 21.54 25.24 -4.20
N LEU A 227 20.84 25.63 -3.13
CA LEU A 227 20.06 26.87 -3.10
C LEU A 227 20.96 28.11 -3.16
N ARG A 228 22.08 28.10 -2.44
CA ARG A 228 23.09 29.17 -2.49
C ARG A 228 23.72 29.32 -3.87
N GLN A 229 23.91 28.21 -4.57
CA GLN A 229 24.46 28.20 -5.92
C GLN A 229 23.41 28.49 -7.01
N LEU A 230 22.13 28.56 -6.66
CA LEU A 230 21.04 28.75 -7.62
C LEU A 230 21.07 30.17 -8.19
N GLN A 231 21.31 30.29 -9.49
CA GLN A 231 21.33 31.56 -10.20
C GLN A 231 20.07 31.70 -11.06
N ILE A 232 19.23 32.70 -10.76
CA ILE A 232 17.95 32.94 -11.45
C ILE A 232 18.14 33.06 -12.98
N ARG A 233 19.24 33.70 -13.41
CA ARG A 233 19.60 33.86 -14.83
C ARG A 233 19.71 32.53 -15.58
N ASP A 234 20.19 31.47 -14.93
CA ASP A 234 20.40 30.17 -15.57
C ASP A 234 19.09 29.39 -15.73
N ILE A 235 18.11 29.68 -14.87
CA ILE A 235 16.76 29.11 -14.93
C ILE A 235 15.95 29.82 -16.03
N ILE A 236 16.01 31.15 -16.08
CA ILE A 236 15.27 31.96 -17.06
C ILE A 236 15.71 31.63 -18.48
N LYS A 237 17.02 31.47 -18.74
CA LYS A 237 17.55 31.11 -20.07
C LYS A 237 16.91 29.87 -20.69
N ARG A 238 16.40 28.95 -19.86
CA ARG A 238 15.82 27.67 -20.28
C ARG A 238 14.29 27.67 -20.34
N LYS A 239 13.62 28.78 -19.99
CA LYS A 239 12.16 28.87 -19.90
C LYS A 239 11.61 29.79 -20.99
N ASN A 240 10.43 29.44 -21.51
CA ASN A 240 9.72 30.28 -22.47
C ASN A 240 9.27 31.60 -21.79
N PRO A 241 9.64 32.78 -22.34
CA PRO A 241 9.27 34.08 -21.77
C PRO A 241 7.76 34.28 -21.55
N TYR A 242 6.92 33.65 -22.37
CA TYR A 242 5.46 33.78 -22.29
C TYR A 242 4.81 32.92 -21.19
N LEU A 243 5.56 31.97 -20.60
CA LEU A 243 5.06 31.08 -19.54
C LEU A 243 4.57 31.87 -18.33
N PHE A 244 5.20 33.00 -18.02
CA PHE A 244 4.91 33.79 -16.82
C PHE A 244 3.63 34.62 -16.97
N LYS A 245 3.36 35.10 -18.19
CA LYS A 245 2.10 35.76 -18.55
C LYS A 245 0.93 34.78 -18.49
N ALA A 246 1.13 33.55 -18.94
CA ALA A 246 0.12 32.49 -18.85
C ALA A 246 -0.18 32.05 -17.40
N LYS A 247 0.78 32.22 -16.48
CA LYS A 247 0.62 31.91 -15.05
C LYS A 247 0.12 33.08 -14.20
N ASN A 248 -0.24 34.20 -14.82
CA ASN A 248 -0.67 35.44 -14.15
C ASN A 248 0.28 35.91 -13.04
N ILE A 249 1.59 35.82 -13.28
CA ILE A 249 2.62 36.28 -12.33
C ILE A 249 2.87 37.76 -12.61
N GLU A 250 2.43 38.62 -11.69
CA GLU A 250 2.45 40.09 -11.87
C GLU A 250 3.59 40.74 -11.09
N LEU A 251 4.07 40.08 -10.02
CA LEU A 251 5.14 40.60 -9.15
C LEU A 251 6.42 39.75 -9.25
N ALA A 252 7.58 40.43 -9.19
CA ALA A 252 8.88 39.76 -9.17
C ALA A 252 9.04 38.81 -7.97
N GLY A 253 8.42 39.10 -6.82
CA GLY A 253 8.43 38.23 -5.64
C GLY A 253 7.72 36.89 -5.86
N GLU A 254 6.56 36.91 -6.54
CA GLU A 254 5.79 35.70 -6.88
C GLU A 254 6.55 34.81 -7.86
N PHE A 255 7.26 35.44 -8.79
CA PHE A 255 8.14 34.76 -9.72
C PHE A 255 9.28 34.02 -9.01
N VAL A 256 9.99 34.71 -8.12
CA VAL A 256 11.08 34.09 -7.34
C VAL A 256 10.55 32.96 -6.47
N LYS A 257 9.41 33.17 -5.79
CA LYS A 257 8.77 32.15 -4.96
C LYS A 257 8.41 30.90 -5.76
N SER A 258 7.76 31.06 -6.92
CA SER A 258 7.39 29.96 -7.82
C SER A 258 8.59 29.11 -8.26
N ILE A 259 9.72 29.76 -8.54
CA ILE A 259 10.97 29.07 -8.89
C ILE A 259 11.53 28.29 -7.70
N VAL A 260 11.58 28.93 -6.53
CA VAL A 260 12.08 28.31 -5.30
C VAL A 260 11.21 27.11 -4.93
N ASP A 261 9.88 27.25 -4.94
CA ASP A 261 8.94 26.17 -4.62
C ASP A 261 9.11 24.96 -5.58
N ALA A 262 9.22 25.22 -6.88
CA ALA A 262 9.44 24.17 -7.86
C ALA A 262 10.81 23.47 -7.67
N PHE A 263 11.86 24.23 -7.36
CA PHE A 263 13.19 23.70 -7.10
C PHE A 263 13.21 22.83 -5.83
N LEU A 264 12.60 23.32 -4.76
CA LEU A 264 12.45 22.63 -3.48
C LEU A 264 11.70 21.31 -3.66
N SER A 265 10.56 21.32 -4.38
CA SER A 265 9.75 20.13 -4.65
C SER A 265 10.51 19.08 -5.47
N SER A 266 11.27 19.48 -6.50
CA SER A 266 12.04 18.53 -7.31
C SER A 266 13.14 17.77 -6.54
N GLN A 267 13.62 18.31 -5.41
CA GLN A 267 14.64 17.68 -4.60
C GLN A 267 14.08 16.69 -3.55
N GLU A 268 12.78 16.72 -3.27
CA GLU A 268 12.15 15.78 -2.34
C GLU A 268 12.17 14.35 -2.89
N GLU A 269 12.07 14.17 -4.21
CA GLU A 269 12.21 12.85 -4.85
C GLU A 269 13.59 12.21 -4.59
N THR A 270 14.64 13.02 -4.41
CA THR A 270 16.00 12.53 -4.12
C THR A 270 16.17 11.96 -2.71
N ILE A 271 15.30 12.31 -1.75
CA ILE A 271 15.34 11.78 -0.38
C ILE A 271 15.06 10.27 -0.39
N PHE A 272 14.13 9.83 -1.23
CA PHE A 272 13.65 8.45 -1.29
C PHE A 272 14.63 7.48 -1.95
N GLY A 273 15.74 7.98 -2.52
CA GLY A 273 16.82 7.16 -3.09
C GLY A 273 17.83 6.69 -2.03
N ASN A 274 19.12 6.85 -2.33
CA ASN A 274 20.26 6.35 -1.53
C ASN A 274 20.24 6.70 -0.03
N LEU A 275 19.55 7.76 0.35
CA LEU A 275 19.53 8.30 1.71
C LEU A 275 18.67 7.47 2.67
N LEU A 276 17.44 7.11 2.27
CA LEU A 276 16.60 6.21 3.08
C LEU A 276 17.07 4.76 3.02
N GLU A 277 17.80 4.38 1.97
CA GLU A 277 18.42 3.05 1.89
C GLU A 277 19.40 2.83 3.05
N GLY A 278 20.25 3.81 3.37
CA GLY A 278 21.19 3.73 4.50
C GLY A 278 20.49 3.59 5.85
N PHE A 279 19.35 4.23 6.02
CA PHE A 279 18.54 4.10 7.23
C PHE A 279 17.85 2.73 7.33
N ALA A 280 17.34 2.21 6.22
CA ALA A 280 16.74 0.89 6.16
C ALA A 280 17.76 -0.22 6.50
N ILE A 281 19.00 -0.10 6.01
CA ILE A 281 20.10 -1.00 6.38
C ILE A 281 20.38 -0.91 7.88
N TYR A 282 20.54 0.29 8.43
CA TYR A 282 20.84 0.49 9.84
C TYR A 282 19.78 -0.11 10.77
N ILE A 283 18.49 0.08 10.45
CA ILE A 283 17.39 -0.55 11.20
C ILE A 283 17.44 -2.07 11.06
N SER A 284 17.68 -2.59 9.85
CA SER A 284 17.77 -4.03 9.58
C SER A 284 18.92 -4.69 10.35
N GLU A 285 20.10 -4.06 10.37
CA GLU A 285 21.26 -4.53 11.13
C GLU A 285 20.99 -4.50 12.63
N THR A 286 20.44 -3.40 13.15
CA THR A 286 20.23 -3.19 14.58
C THR A 286 19.14 -4.09 15.17
N LEU A 287 18.02 -4.29 14.46
CA LEU A 287 16.89 -5.08 14.97
C LEU A 287 16.96 -6.56 14.63
N TYR A 288 17.55 -6.91 13.49
CA TYR A 288 17.44 -8.26 12.93
C TYR A 288 18.81 -8.87 12.56
N GLY A 289 19.92 -8.16 12.80
CA GLY A 289 21.25 -8.61 12.36
C GLY A 289 21.37 -8.74 10.84
N GLY A 290 20.49 -8.08 10.08
CA GLY A 290 20.36 -8.26 8.65
C GLY A 290 21.36 -7.41 7.88
N VAL A 291 22.24 -8.04 7.10
CA VAL A 291 23.22 -7.38 6.23
C VAL A 291 22.69 -7.17 4.81
N LYS A 292 23.01 -6.04 4.19
CA LYS A 292 22.72 -5.78 2.78
C LYS A 292 23.53 -6.72 1.90
N TRP A 293 22.85 -7.53 1.08
CA TRP A 293 23.49 -8.39 0.10
C TRP A 293 24.03 -7.55 -1.07
N ILE A 294 25.29 -7.14 -1.00
CA ILE A 294 25.99 -6.49 -2.11
C ILE A 294 26.58 -7.63 -2.95
N LYS A 295 26.20 -7.71 -4.24
CA LYS A 295 26.90 -8.59 -5.20
C LYS A 295 28.38 -8.19 -5.18
N LEU A 296 29.22 -9.06 -4.63
CA LEU A 296 30.65 -9.04 -4.87
C LEU A 296 30.86 -9.22 -6.38
N VAL A 297 31.15 -8.11 -7.05
CA VAL A 297 31.85 -8.12 -8.33
C VAL A 297 33.30 -7.88 -7.97
N ASP A 298 34.15 -8.79 -8.44
CA ASP A 298 35.62 -8.83 -8.35
C ASP A 298 36.20 -9.32 -7.01
N TYR A 299 36.58 -10.60 -6.94
CA TYR A 299 37.98 -11.07 -7.09
C TYR A 299 38.05 -12.61 -6.98
N VAL A 300 38.92 -13.18 -7.83
CA VAL A 300 39.28 -14.59 -8.09
C VAL A 300 38.44 -15.30 -9.15
#